data_AF-A0A933HCX3-F1
#
_entry.id   AF-A0A933HCX3-F1
#
_cell.length_a   1.000
_cell.length_b   1.000
_cell.length_c   1.000
_cell.angle_alpha   90.00
_cell.angle_beta   90.00
_cell.angle_gamma   90.00
#
_symmetry.space_group_name_H-M   'P 1'
#
loop_
_entity.id
_entity.type
_entity.pdbx_description
1 polymer ?
#
loop_
_entity_poly.entity_id
_entity_poly.type
_entity_poly.pdbx_seq_one_letter_code
_entity_poly.pdbx_strand_id
1 'polypeptide(L)'
;MGGKGITAMIILAVCGGIFMLAGGLALAERDFNGRLERDGHEDDDGHGPFETRKNMRGAHDVARTTSGLYKRECGSCHFAYQPGLLPVESWRKVMDGLTDHFGEDAELPPEEAKAIMKYLADNASDKSEYKTSVRITKSLRGKEPLLRISQTPYFTHEHDEIPRKFYSPGTKVKSLSHCNRCHVQADEGSYNEHEVNIPGVGRWDD
;
A
#
# COMPACT_ATOMS: atom_id res chain seq x y z
N MET A 1 -47.18 -10.41 -49.85
CA MET A 1 -47.18 -10.87 -48.44
C MET A 1 -46.03 -10.16 -47.75
N GLY A 2 -46.17 -9.30 -46.75
CA GLY A 2 -47.35 -8.81 -46.03
C GLY A 2 -46.87 -8.05 -44.77
N GLY A 3 -47.48 -6.89 -44.50
CA GLY A 3 -47.47 -6.15 -43.21
C GLY A 3 -46.33 -5.15 -43.02
N LYS A 4 -46.46 -3.81 -43.14
CA LYS A 4 -47.35 -2.76 -42.56
C LYS A 4 -46.95 -2.24 -41.17
N GLY A 5 -46.87 -0.91 -41.06
CA GLY A 5 -47.00 -0.11 -39.81
C GLY A 5 -45.71 0.64 -39.44
N ILE A 6 -45.51 1.92 -39.78
CA ILE A 6 -46.04 3.15 -39.13
C ILE A 6 -45.71 3.10 -37.63
N THR A 7 -44.87 3.99 -37.06
CA THR A 7 -45.33 5.28 -36.51
C THR A 7 -44.14 6.14 -36.08
N ALA A 8 -44.20 7.43 -36.41
CA ALA A 8 -43.30 8.49 -35.96
C ALA A 8 -43.70 9.00 -34.57
N MET A 9 -42.74 9.46 -33.74
CA MET A 9 -42.96 10.64 -32.91
C MET A 9 -41.65 11.20 -32.33
N ILE A 10 -41.29 12.36 -32.87
CA ILE A 10 -40.36 13.33 -32.29
C ILE A 10 -41.12 14.05 -31.17
N ILE A 11 -40.59 14.08 -29.94
CA ILE A 11 -40.94 15.09 -28.94
C ILE A 11 -39.65 15.62 -28.33
N LEU A 12 -39.21 16.75 -28.86
CA LEU A 12 -38.34 17.70 -28.18
C LEU A 12 -39.18 18.42 -27.13
N ALA A 13 -38.82 18.31 -25.86
CA ALA A 13 -39.34 19.16 -24.79
C ALA A 13 -38.19 20.01 -24.23
N VAL A 14 -38.11 21.25 -24.71
CA VAL A 14 -37.35 22.35 -24.10
C VAL A 14 -38.36 23.20 -23.34
N CYS A 15 -38.26 23.22 -22.02
CA CYS A 15 -38.73 24.30 -21.14
C CYS A 15 -37.69 24.32 -20.01
N GLY A 16 -36.82 25.32 -19.84
CA GLY A 16 -37.14 26.75 -19.81
C GLY A 16 -37.58 27.09 -18.39
N GLY A 17 -36.65 27.54 -17.55
CA GLY A 17 -36.94 27.86 -16.14
C GLY A 17 -35.76 28.51 -15.44
N ILE A 18 -35.42 29.73 -15.87
CA ILE A 18 -34.58 30.68 -15.14
C ILE A 18 -35.36 31.19 -13.93
N PHE A 19 -34.79 31.13 -12.74
CA PHE A 19 -35.14 32.05 -11.65
C PHE A 19 -33.86 32.60 -11.03
N MET A 20 -33.62 33.88 -11.30
CA MET A 20 -32.58 34.71 -10.68
C MET A 20 -33.06 35.31 -9.35
N LEU A 21 -32.09 35.89 -8.64
CA LEU A 21 -32.15 36.94 -7.60
C LEU A 21 -32.28 36.40 -6.17
N ALA A 22 -31.60 36.89 -5.15
CA ALA A 22 -30.54 37.89 -4.97
C ALA A 22 -30.01 37.63 -3.54
N GLY A 23 -28.72 37.76 -3.25
CA GLY A 23 -28.19 38.98 -2.64
C GLY A 23 -27.63 38.68 -1.25
N GLY A 24 -26.46 39.23 -0.91
CA GLY A 24 -25.87 39.09 0.42
C GLY A 24 -24.36 39.25 0.46
N LEU A 25 -23.91 40.46 0.15
CA LEU A 25 -22.56 40.96 0.37
C LEU A 25 -22.33 41.12 1.89
N ALA A 26 -21.30 40.47 2.44
CA ALA A 26 -20.74 40.85 3.73
C ALA A 26 -19.23 40.99 3.56
N LEU A 27 -18.81 42.24 3.40
CA LEU A 27 -17.44 42.68 3.59
C LEU A 27 -17.20 42.81 5.10
N ALA A 28 -16.13 42.19 5.59
CA ALA A 28 -15.48 42.62 6.82
C ALA A 28 -13.97 42.64 6.55
N GLU A 29 -13.43 43.86 6.49
CA GLU A 29 -12.02 44.15 6.34
C GLU A 29 -11.30 44.03 7.70
N ARG A 30 -10.12 43.40 7.66
CA ARG A 30 -8.88 43.63 8.41
C ARG A 30 -8.93 43.97 9.90
N ASP A 31 -8.25 43.11 10.67
CA ASP A 31 -7.18 43.60 11.54
C ASP A 31 -5.86 42.91 11.18
N PHE A 32 -4.91 43.73 10.73
CA PHE A 32 -3.51 43.42 10.48
C PHE A 32 -2.72 44.04 11.61
N ASN A 33 -2.12 43.23 12.49
CA ASN A 33 -0.97 43.68 13.27
C ASN A 33 -0.08 42.52 13.76
N GLY A 34 1.20 42.58 13.38
CA GLY A 34 2.38 42.05 14.10
C GLY A 34 2.50 40.52 14.24
N ARG A 35 3.22 39.82 13.37
CA ARG A 35 4.68 39.59 13.42
C ARG A 35 5.14 38.91 14.73
N LEU A 36 5.51 37.63 14.65
CA LEU A 36 6.89 37.14 14.85
C LEU A 36 6.97 35.68 14.39
N GLU A 37 8.03 35.40 13.65
CA GLU A 37 8.42 34.09 13.12
C GLU A 37 8.63 33.09 14.27
N ARG A 38 8.18 31.85 14.07
CA ARG A 38 8.79 30.70 14.74
C ARG A 38 8.75 29.53 13.77
N ASP A 39 9.92 29.23 13.24
CA ASP A 39 10.23 28.00 12.54
C ASP A 39 9.81 26.83 13.43
N GLY A 40 8.70 26.18 13.07
CA GLY A 40 8.28 24.93 13.67
C GLY A 40 9.07 23.83 13.00
N HIS A 41 10.14 23.39 13.65
CA HIS A 41 10.67 22.05 13.43
C HIS A 41 9.52 21.09 13.77
N GLU A 42 8.98 20.39 12.77
CA GLU A 42 8.03 19.29 12.98
C GLU A 42 8.79 18.09 13.57
N ASP A 43 9.16 18.21 14.84
CA ASP A 43 9.42 17.05 15.67
C ASP A 43 8.04 16.47 16.01
N ASP A 44 7.66 15.39 15.31
CA ASP A 44 6.47 14.60 15.59
C ASP A 44 6.67 13.81 16.90
N ASP A 45 6.58 14.49 18.03
CA ASP A 45 6.44 13.89 19.36
C ASP A 45 4.98 13.93 19.82
N GLY A 46 4.10 13.32 19.01
CA GLY A 46 2.67 13.21 19.29
C GLY A 46 2.33 12.80 20.72
N HIS A 47 2.01 13.76 21.57
CA HIS A 47 1.65 13.59 22.98
C HIS A 47 0.21 13.06 23.19
N GLY A 48 -0.08 11.85 22.69
CA GLY A 48 -1.31 11.10 23.04
C GLY A 48 -1.27 10.49 24.45
N PRO A 49 -2.43 10.18 25.07
CA PRO A 49 -2.54 9.69 26.45
C PRO A 49 -1.60 8.51 26.75
N PHE A 50 -0.91 8.59 27.88
CA PHE A 50 0.20 7.72 28.30
C PHE A 50 -0.12 6.21 28.31
N GLU A 51 -1.40 5.80 28.34
CA GLU A 51 -1.78 4.40 28.36
C GLU A 51 -1.80 3.70 26.99
N THR A 52 -1.98 4.42 25.88
CA THR A 52 -2.00 3.79 24.54
C THR A 52 -0.61 3.59 23.95
N ARG A 53 0.41 4.32 24.43
CA ARG A 53 1.79 4.23 23.91
C ARG A 53 2.59 3.03 24.40
N LYS A 54 2.25 2.43 25.54
CA LYS A 54 3.05 1.32 26.10
C LYS A 54 3.00 0.05 25.26
N ASN A 55 1.99 -0.13 24.41
CA ASN A 55 1.87 -1.30 23.54
C ASN A 55 2.46 -1.11 22.13
N MET A 56 3.00 0.07 21.79
CA MET A 56 3.52 0.34 20.44
C MET A 56 5.06 0.39 20.35
N ARG A 57 5.79 0.50 21.46
CA ARG A 57 7.26 0.52 21.48
C ARG A 57 7.94 -0.85 21.32
N GLY A 58 7.17 -1.86 20.94
CA GLY A 58 7.64 -3.20 20.56
C GLY A 58 6.73 -3.88 19.54
N ALA A 59 5.87 -3.11 18.86
CA ALA A 59 5.04 -3.63 17.79
C ALA A 59 5.89 -3.73 16.52
N HIS A 60 6.03 -4.93 15.97
CA HIS A 60 6.64 -5.19 14.67
C HIS A 60 6.09 -4.23 13.60
N ASP A 61 6.84 -3.97 12.53
CA ASP A 61 6.46 -3.00 11.50
C ASP A 61 5.23 -3.43 10.67
N VAL A 62 5.06 -4.73 10.50
CA VAL A 62 3.94 -5.36 9.79
C VAL A 62 3.46 -6.59 10.58
N ALA A 63 2.17 -6.91 10.50
CA ALA A 63 1.61 -8.11 11.13
C ALA A 63 2.31 -9.39 10.63
N ARG A 64 2.61 -10.30 11.55
CA ARG A 64 3.17 -11.62 11.23
C ARG A 64 2.20 -12.43 10.39
N THR A 65 2.73 -13.16 9.43
CA THR A 65 1.94 -14.14 8.68
C THR A 65 1.56 -15.32 9.59
N THR A 66 0.28 -15.63 9.73
CA THR A 66 -0.23 -16.69 10.62
C THR A 66 -0.84 -17.88 9.87
N SER A 67 -1.28 -17.71 8.62
CA SER A 67 -1.87 -18.80 7.83
C SER A 67 -0.82 -19.80 7.36
N GLY A 68 -0.98 -21.07 7.75
CA GLY A 68 -0.10 -22.16 7.32
C GLY A 68 -0.25 -22.49 5.83
N LEU A 69 -1.48 -22.46 5.30
CA LEU A 69 -1.76 -22.64 3.86
C LEU A 69 -1.02 -21.56 3.04
N TYR A 70 -1.18 -20.29 3.42
CA TYR A 70 -0.54 -19.18 2.74
C TYR A 70 0.99 -19.30 2.73
N LYS A 71 1.60 -19.64 3.88
CA LYS A 71 3.05 -19.81 3.97
C LYS A 71 3.56 -20.93 3.08
N ARG A 72 2.81 -22.03 2.96
CA ARG A 72 3.20 -23.16 2.14
C ARG A 72 3.13 -22.82 0.65
N GLU A 73 2.01 -22.28 0.19
CA GLU A 73 1.81 -22.01 -1.24
C GLU A 73 2.62 -20.78 -1.69
N CYS A 74 2.44 -19.65 -1.01
CA CYS A 74 3.06 -18.37 -1.41
C CYS A 74 4.52 -18.21 -0.90
N GLY A 75 5.02 -19.17 -0.12
CA GLY A 75 6.40 -19.24 0.35
C GLY A 75 7.29 -20.23 -0.40
N SER A 76 6.74 -20.91 -1.41
CA SER A 76 7.41 -22.00 -2.14
C SER A 76 8.56 -21.51 -3.03
N CYS A 77 8.37 -20.37 -3.71
CA CYS A 77 9.34 -19.80 -4.65
C CYS A 77 10.09 -18.59 -4.09
N HIS A 78 9.45 -17.80 -3.24
CA HIS A 78 10.03 -16.61 -2.61
C HIS A 78 9.60 -16.51 -1.16
N PHE A 79 10.16 -15.53 -0.43
CA PHE A 79 9.70 -15.20 0.91
C PHE A 79 8.19 -14.95 0.91
N ALA A 80 7.45 -15.60 1.82
CA ALA A 80 6.01 -15.42 1.94
C ALA A 80 5.70 -14.01 2.47
N TYR A 81 5.59 -13.05 1.55
CA TYR A 81 5.38 -11.64 1.85
C TYR A 81 4.18 -11.44 2.80
N GLN A 82 4.29 -10.54 3.75
CA GLN A 82 3.19 -10.27 4.66
C GLN A 82 2.04 -9.63 3.89
N PRO A 83 0.78 -10.02 4.17
CA PRO A 83 -0.38 -9.39 3.55
C PRO A 83 -0.43 -7.87 3.75
N GLY A 84 0.11 -7.37 4.86
CA GLY A 84 0.17 -5.93 5.17
C GLY A 84 1.07 -5.09 4.24
N LEU A 85 1.75 -5.70 3.27
CA LEU A 85 2.66 -5.00 2.35
C LEU A 85 2.00 -4.55 1.03
N LEU A 86 0.73 -4.91 0.79
CA LEU A 86 -0.07 -4.41 -0.34
C LEU A 86 -1.55 -4.28 0.07
N PRO A 87 -2.32 -3.37 -0.58
CA PRO A 87 -3.76 -3.25 -0.34
C PRO A 87 -4.53 -4.40 -1.00
N VAL A 88 -5.80 -4.61 -0.58
CA VAL A 88 -6.66 -5.70 -1.08
C VAL A 88 -6.71 -5.74 -2.62
N GLU A 89 -6.87 -4.58 -3.27
CA GLU A 89 -6.98 -4.52 -4.73
C GLU A 89 -5.71 -4.99 -5.45
N SER A 90 -4.54 -4.72 -4.87
CA SER A 90 -3.27 -5.21 -5.40
C SER A 90 -3.17 -6.73 -5.26
N TRP A 91 -3.51 -7.27 -4.09
CA TRP A 91 -3.52 -8.72 -3.87
C TRP A 91 -4.49 -9.44 -4.81
N ARG A 92 -5.67 -8.87 -5.04
CA ARG A 92 -6.64 -9.42 -5.98
C ARG A 92 -6.04 -9.53 -7.38
N LYS A 93 -5.41 -8.47 -7.90
CA LYS A 93 -4.76 -8.52 -9.21
C LYS A 93 -3.61 -9.54 -9.27
N VAL A 94 -2.87 -9.73 -8.18
CA VAL A 94 -1.83 -10.77 -8.09
C VAL A 94 -2.44 -12.17 -8.16
N MET A 95 -3.52 -12.43 -7.40
CA MET A 95 -4.20 -13.73 -7.37
C MET A 95 -4.94 -14.04 -8.69
N ASP A 96 -5.46 -13.02 -9.37
CA ASP A 96 -6.10 -13.16 -10.68
C ASP A 96 -5.07 -13.51 -11.79
N GLY A 97 -3.78 -13.29 -11.56
CA GLY A 97 -2.69 -13.45 -12.53
C GLY A 97 -1.72 -14.58 -12.24
N LEU A 98 -2.12 -15.62 -11.48
CA LEU A 98 -1.21 -16.69 -11.05
C LEU A 98 -0.64 -17.55 -12.20
N THR A 99 -1.34 -17.65 -13.34
CA THR A 99 -0.86 -18.37 -14.54
C THR A 99 0.36 -17.74 -15.20
N ASP A 100 0.56 -16.44 -15.00
CA ASP A 100 1.72 -15.68 -15.44
C ASP A 100 2.24 -14.84 -14.27
N HIS A 101 2.65 -15.54 -13.21
CA HIS A 101 3.16 -14.96 -11.99
C HIS A 101 4.64 -14.56 -12.16
N PHE A 102 4.84 -13.49 -12.93
CA PHE A 102 6.16 -12.91 -13.21
C PHE A 102 7.10 -13.84 -14.00
N GLY A 103 6.55 -14.57 -14.98
CA GLY A 103 7.28 -15.52 -15.81
C GLY A 103 7.29 -16.96 -15.30
N GLU A 104 6.58 -17.24 -14.21
CA GLU A 104 6.36 -18.57 -13.66
C GLU A 104 4.86 -18.87 -13.56
N ASP A 105 4.50 -20.15 -13.59
CA ASP A 105 3.13 -20.60 -13.32
C ASP A 105 3.00 -20.94 -11.82
N ALA A 106 2.15 -20.18 -11.13
CA ALA A 106 1.85 -20.34 -9.71
C ALA A 106 0.36 -20.66 -9.47
N GLU A 107 -0.31 -21.29 -10.44
CA GLU A 107 -1.70 -21.73 -10.28
C GLU A 107 -1.91 -22.57 -9.02
N LEU A 108 -3.09 -22.39 -8.42
CA LEU A 108 -3.51 -23.09 -7.21
C LEU A 108 -4.88 -23.72 -7.41
N PRO A 109 -5.21 -24.82 -6.71
CA PRO A 109 -6.56 -25.34 -6.67
C PRO A 109 -7.57 -24.24 -6.29
N PRO A 110 -8.76 -24.18 -6.92
CA PRO A 110 -9.70 -23.07 -6.71
C PRO A 110 -10.07 -22.80 -5.25
N GLU A 111 -10.22 -23.86 -4.44
CA GLU A 111 -10.53 -23.72 -3.01
C GLU A 111 -9.36 -23.12 -2.22
N GLU A 112 -8.12 -23.47 -2.55
CA GLU A 112 -6.93 -22.91 -1.91
C GLU A 112 -6.72 -21.45 -2.33
N ALA A 113 -6.87 -21.15 -3.63
CA ALA A 113 -6.80 -19.78 -4.14
C ALA A 113 -7.82 -18.87 -3.44
N LYS A 114 -9.06 -19.34 -3.26
CA LYS A 114 -10.10 -18.62 -2.54
C LYS A 114 -9.76 -18.41 -1.06
N ALA A 115 -9.26 -19.43 -0.38
CA ALA A 115 -8.85 -19.33 1.02
C ALA A 115 -7.68 -18.36 1.22
N ILE A 116 -6.69 -18.40 0.31
CA ILE A 116 -5.54 -17.50 0.31
C ILE A 116 -5.98 -16.07 0.01
N MET A 117 -6.81 -15.84 -1.00
CA MET A 117 -7.30 -14.49 -1.32
C MET A 117 -8.08 -13.89 -0.15
N LYS A 118 -8.90 -14.69 0.54
CA LYS A 118 -9.59 -14.24 1.75
C LYS A 118 -8.59 -13.82 2.84
N TYR A 119 -7.60 -14.66 3.12
CA TYR A 119 -6.57 -14.37 4.11
C TYR A 119 -5.78 -13.10 3.77
N LEU A 120 -5.39 -12.93 2.50
CA LEU A 120 -4.75 -11.72 2.00
C LEU A 120 -5.62 -10.49 2.20
N ALA A 121 -6.90 -10.57 1.82
CA ALA A 121 -7.84 -9.46 1.94
C ALA A 121 -8.06 -9.01 3.39
N ASP A 122 -8.24 -9.97 4.32
CA ASP A 122 -8.49 -9.69 5.73
C ASP A 122 -7.28 -9.02 6.43
N ASN A 123 -6.07 -9.25 5.92
CA ASN A 123 -4.82 -8.80 6.53
C ASN A 123 -4.06 -7.76 5.68
N ALA A 124 -4.69 -7.25 4.62
CA ALA A 124 -4.09 -6.32 3.67
C ALA A 124 -3.65 -5.00 4.32
N SER A 125 -2.80 -4.24 3.61
CA SER A 125 -2.23 -2.99 4.13
C SER A 125 -3.29 -1.92 4.46
N ASP A 126 -4.43 -1.93 3.75
CA ASP A 126 -5.58 -1.03 3.95
C ASP A 126 -6.58 -1.54 5.00
N LYS A 127 -6.32 -2.70 5.61
CA LYS A 127 -7.04 -3.26 6.76
C LYS A 127 -6.19 -3.30 8.05
N SER A 128 -4.94 -2.86 7.96
CA SER A 128 -3.95 -2.98 9.01
C SER A 128 -3.68 -1.64 9.69
N GLU A 129 -3.50 -1.67 11.01
CA GLU A 129 -3.12 -0.49 11.82
C GLU A 129 -1.60 -0.38 12.03
N TYR A 130 -0.84 -1.34 11.52
CA TYR A 130 0.61 -1.37 11.64
C TYR A 130 1.27 -0.21 10.86
N LYS A 131 2.27 0.42 11.47
CA LYS A 131 2.89 1.67 10.98
C LYS A 131 3.30 1.58 9.51
N THR A 132 4.00 0.52 9.11
CA THR A 132 4.47 0.34 7.74
C THR A 132 3.33 0.06 6.76
N SER A 133 2.37 -0.79 7.14
CA SER A 133 1.16 -1.04 6.33
C SER A 133 0.38 0.24 6.03
N VAL A 134 0.19 1.09 7.05
CA VAL A 134 -0.49 2.38 6.91
C VAL A 134 0.27 3.31 5.97
N ARG A 135 1.59 3.38 6.09
CA ARG A 135 2.45 4.21 5.23
C ARG A 135 2.43 3.74 3.77
N ILE A 136 2.48 2.44 3.52
CA ILE A 136 2.31 1.85 2.18
C ILE A 136 0.98 2.28 1.57
N THR A 137 -0.14 2.05 2.27
CA THR A 137 -1.48 2.41 1.80
C THR A 137 -1.58 3.93 1.51
N LYS A 138 -1.04 4.77 2.40
CA LYS A 138 -1.02 6.22 2.19
C LYS A 138 -0.24 6.60 0.93
N SER A 139 0.91 5.97 0.68
CA SER A 139 1.75 6.25 -0.50
C SER A 139 1.09 5.87 -1.83
N LEU A 140 0.09 4.97 -1.81
CA LEU A 140 -0.64 4.49 -2.97
C LEU A 140 -1.93 5.27 -3.28
N ARG A 141 -2.29 6.27 -2.46
CA ARG A 141 -3.53 7.04 -2.67
C ARG A 141 -3.55 7.70 -4.05
N GLY A 142 -4.66 7.50 -4.77
CA GLY A 142 -4.86 8.04 -6.12
C GLY A 142 -3.98 7.41 -7.20
N LYS A 143 -3.36 6.25 -6.93
CA LYS A 143 -2.56 5.49 -7.89
C LYS A 143 -3.26 4.19 -8.25
N GLU A 144 -2.93 3.67 -9.42
CA GLU A 144 -3.35 2.33 -9.83
C GLU A 144 -2.76 1.25 -8.90
N PRO A 145 -3.50 0.14 -8.63
CA PRO A 145 -2.97 -0.97 -7.85
C PRO A 145 -1.71 -1.55 -8.49
N LEU A 146 -0.63 -1.60 -7.71
CA LEU A 146 0.66 -2.17 -8.11
C LEU A 146 0.74 -3.65 -7.74
N LEU A 147 1.46 -4.44 -8.54
CA LEU A 147 1.63 -5.88 -8.32
C LEU A 147 2.88 -6.24 -7.52
N ARG A 148 3.85 -5.31 -7.42
CA ARG A 148 5.12 -5.52 -6.72
C ARG A 148 5.26 -4.58 -5.55
N ILE A 149 5.51 -5.13 -4.36
CA ILE A 149 5.81 -4.37 -3.13
C ILE A 149 6.99 -3.43 -3.38
N SER A 150 8.02 -3.92 -4.08
CA SER A 150 9.24 -3.18 -4.38
C SER A 150 9.06 -1.98 -5.34
N GLN A 151 7.88 -1.82 -5.92
CA GLN A 151 7.54 -0.69 -6.78
C GLN A 151 6.64 0.34 -6.08
N THR A 152 6.21 0.06 -4.85
CA THR A 152 5.41 1.03 -4.09
C THR A 152 6.26 2.28 -3.81
N PRO A 153 5.66 3.48 -3.80
CA PRO A 153 6.40 4.71 -3.53
C PRO A 153 7.05 4.70 -2.14
N TYR A 154 6.35 4.17 -1.13
CA TYR A 154 6.92 3.98 0.20
C TYR A 154 8.17 3.10 0.15
N PHE A 155 8.09 1.90 -0.44
CA PHE A 155 9.25 1.01 -0.53
C PHE A 155 10.43 1.67 -1.23
N THR A 156 10.18 2.34 -2.36
CA THR A 156 11.22 2.97 -3.17
C THR A 156 11.95 4.04 -2.37
N HIS A 157 11.21 4.85 -1.61
CA HIS A 157 11.78 5.88 -0.73
C HIS A 157 12.65 5.27 0.37
N GLU A 158 12.17 4.24 1.07
CA GLU A 158 12.93 3.63 2.19
C GLU A 158 14.18 2.85 1.72
N HIS A 159 14.39 2.66 0.42
CA HIS A 159 15.51 1.89 -0.14
C HIS A 159 16.32 2.68 -1.19
N ASP A 160 16.08 3.98 -1.37
CA ASP A 160 16.69 4.77 -2.44
C ASP A 160 18.19 5.02 -2.21
N GLU A 161 18.64 5.03 -0.96
CA GLU A 161 20.04 5.21 -0.58
C GLU A 161 20.88 3.94 -0.73
N ILE A 162 20.26 2.77 -0.90
CA ILE A 162 20.98 1.50 -1.02
C ILE A 162 21.61 1.42 -2.42
N PRO A 163 22.95 1.33 -2.53
CA PRO A 163 23.61 1.27 -3.82
C PRO A 163 23.27 -0.01 -4.59
N ARG A 164 22.97 0.10 -5.89
CA ARG A 164 22.58 -1.03 -6.75
C ARG A 164 23.59 -2.19 -6.76
N LYS A 165 24.87 -1.91 -6.53
CA LYS A 165 25.95 -2.91 -6.42
C LYS A 165 25.73 -3.94 -5.30
N PHE A 166 24.86 -3.67 -4.34
CA PHE A 166 24.55 -4.60 -3.24
C PHE A 166 23.43 -5.59 -3.57
N TYR A 167 22.55 -5.28 -4.53
CA TYR A 167 21.37 -6.09 -4.88
C TYR A 167 21.19 -6.32 -6.38
N SER A 168 22.29 -6.51 -7.12
CA SER A 168 22.26 -6.91 -8.53
C SER A 168 22.36 -8.44 -8.71
N PRO A 169 21.97 -8.99 -9.87
CA PRO A 169 22.25 -10.39 -10.20
C PRO A 169 23.74 -10.73 -9.95
N GLY A 170 24.00 -11.87 -9.31
CA GLY A 170 25.34 -12.30 -8.91
C GLY A 170 25.79 -11.87 -7.51
N THR A 171 25.10 -10.92 -6.86
CA THR A 171 25.32 -10.60 -5.44
C THR A 171 24.64 -11.62 -4.52
N LYS A 172 24.98 -11.58 -3.22
CA LYS A 172 24.30 -12.41 -2.22
C LYS A 172 22.82 -12.03 -2.00
N VAL A 173 22.45 -10.76 -2.23
CA VAL A 173 21.07 -10.26 -2.12
C VAL A 173 20.28 -10.51 -3.40
N LYS A 174 20.93 -10.43 -4.58
CA LYS A 174 20.38 -10.60 -5.94
C LYS A 174 19.36 -9.55 -6.39
N SER A 175 18.40 -9.22 -5.55
CA SER A 175 17.26 -8.32 -5.83
C SER A 175 16.58 -7.92 -4.52
N LEU A 176 15.98 -6.74 -4.50
CA LEU A 176 15.16 -6.22 -3.38
C LEU A 176 13.87 -7.03 -3.13
N SER A 177 13.51 -7.96 -4.01
CA SER A 177 12.45 -8.93 -3.76
C SER A 177 12.80 -9.93 -2.65
N HIS A 178 14.08 -10.11 -2.31
CA HIS A 178 14.51 -11.05 -1.27
C HIS A 178 14.67 -10.33 0.08
N CYS A 179 13.57 -9.83 0.64
CA CYS A 179 13.56 -8.98 1.84
C CYS A 179 14.33 -9.61 3.02
N ASN A 180 14.14 -10.91 3.23
CA ASN A 180 14.77 -11.70 4.29
C ASN A 180 16.29 -11.89 4.15
N ARG A 181 16.90 -11.41 3.06
CA ARG A 181 18.37 -11.42 2.90
C ARG A 181 19.02 -10.31 3.71
N CYS A 182 18.37 -9.16 3.83
CA CYS A 182 18.87 -8.00 4.57
C CYS A 182 18.14 -7.81 5.90
N HIS A 183 16.81 -7.97 5.91
CA HIS A 183 15.99 -7.93 7.11
C HIS A 183 15.90 -9.32 7.75
N VAL A 184 16.78 -9.61 8.70
CA VAL A 184 16.92 -10.95 9.28
C VAL A 184 15.72 -11.41 10.12
N GLN A 185 14.91 -10.47 10.61
CA GLN A 185 13.66 -10.70 11.36
C GLN A 185 12.41 -10.41 10.51
N ALA A 186 12.55 -10.43 9.18
CA ALA A 186 11.43 -10.16 8.27
C ALA A 186 10.26 -11.12 8.49
N ASP A 187 10.48 -12.39 8.81
CA ASP A 187 9.42 -13.38 9.08
C ASP A 187 8.61 -13.08 10.36
N GLU A 188 9.21 -12.34 11.29
CA GLU A 188 8.54 -11.80 12.47
C GLU A 188 7.85 -10.46 12.21
N GLY A 189 7.96 -9.94 10.99
CA GLY A 189 7.37 -8.66 10.59
C GLY A 189 8.21 -7.45 11.01
N SER A 190 9.45 -7.65 11.46
CA SER A 190 10.40 -6.57 11.73
C SER A 190 11.17 -6.18 10.47
N TYR A 191 11.15 -4.89 10.16
CA TYR A 191 11.86 -4.24 9.07
C TYR A 191 12.72 -3.07 9.57
N ASN A 192 12.97 -3.01 10.88
CA ASN A 192 13.77 -1.98 11.52
C ASN A 192 15.18 -1.90 10.89
N GLU A 193 15.58 -0.69 10.50
CA GLU A 193 16.88 -0.41 9.89
C GLU A 193 18.06 -0.81 10.78
N HIS A 194 17.93 -0.67 12.10
CA HIS A 194 18.95 -1.07 13.07
C HIS A 194 19.13 -2.58 13.18
N GLU A 195 18.30 -3.38 12.52
CA GLU A 195 18.42 -4.83 12.45
C GLU A 195 18.89 -5.30 11.07
N VAL A 196 19.07 -4.37 10.12
CA VAL A 196 19.47 -4.67 8.75
C VAL A 196 20.93 -5.10 8.73
N ASN A 197 21.17 -6.22 8.04
CA ASN A 197 22.51 -6.72 7.75
C ASN A 197 22.58 -7.19 6.29
N ILE A 198 23.29 -6.43 5.46
CA ILE A 198 23.43 -6.70 4.03
C ILE A 198 24.54 -7.77 3.83
N PRO A 199 24.23 -8.96 3.29
CA PRO A 199 25.22 -10.02 3.14
C PRO A 199 26.40 -9.61 2.25
N GLY A 200 27.61 -9.68 2.80
CA GLY A 200 28.85 -9.27 2.12
C GLY A 200 29.22 -7.80 2.28
N VAL A 201 28.40 -7.01 2.97
CA VAL A 201 28.69 -5.63 3.38
C VAL A 201 28.79 -5.55 4.90
N GLY A 202 27.76 -6.04 5.61
CA GLY A 202 27.66 -5.97 7.06
C GLY A 202 26.37 -5.26 7.51
N ARG A 203 26.36 -4.81 8.75
CA ARG A 203 25.28 -3.99 9.32
C ARG A 203 25.10 -2.71 8.48
N TRP A 204 23.85 -2.33 8.26
CA TRP A 204 23.53 -1.04 7.65
C TRP A 204 23.51 0.02 8.73
N ASP A 205 24.30 1.06 8.56
CA ASP A 205 24.26 2.29 9.33
C ASP A 205 24.26 3.42 8.27
N ASP A 206 23.26 4.28 8.33
CA ASP A 206 23.03 5.45 7.46
C ASP A 206 23.99 6.61 7.76
#